data_AF-A0A1S3BX23-F1
#
_entry.id   AF-A0A1S3BX23-F1
#
_cell.length_a   1.000
_cell.length_b   1.000
_cell.length_c   1.000
_cell.angle_alpha   90.00
_cell.angle_beta   90.00
_cell.angle_gamma   90.00
#
_symmetry.space_group_name_H-M   'P 1'
#
loop_
_entity.id
_entity.type
_entity.pdbx_description
1 polymer ?
#
loop_
_entity_poly.entity_id
_entity_poly.type
_entity_poly.pdbx_seq_one_letter_code
_entity_poly.pdbx_strand_id
1 'polypeptide(L)'
;MGSESRKLSTFLPHPYGIEVGNPKEIPADYEERWSLNVHAIDTRGAENKLGCIECHCHLYNITKDRFGRPLTDDYKGGLQCCYDKTKCRVNVGDGEYFQERNLFVRYRVKWVDWNDLVIPVKVYLFDVTDTWKPLSDSTEASQQRNCLIEYDVEAESCSHTNKVDDDKCNAVKKSKVMFPSSGYLIYGVAHQHIGATGATFYGEDGRVLCSSSPIHGKGNEEGYVVGMTTCYPQPGSMKINKGEMVTFVSNYSSTPTHRGVMGIFHIFVADKIFKSSSALSEEVGNNNTIVM
;
A
#
# COMPACT_ATOMS: atom_id res chain seq x y z
N MET A 1 1.12 -0.60 -5.40
CA MET A 1 -0.12 -1.40 -5.34
C MET A 1 -1.23 -0.61 -6.04
N GLY A 2 -2.45 -1.14 -6.21
CA GLY A 2 -3.44 -0.54 -7.13
C GLY A 2 -4.45 0.42 -6.49
N SER A 3 -4.92 0.14 -5.27
CA SER A 3 -6.04 0.84 -4.63
C SER A 3 -5.71 2.28 -4.26
N GLU A 4 -4.43 2.63 -4.11
CA GLU A 4 -3.98 3.99 -3.80
C GLU A 4 -4.03 4.96 -5.00
N SER A 5 -4.25 4.46 -6.22
CA SER A 5 -3.90 5.19 -7.45
C SER A 5 -5.09 5.71 -8.27
N ARG A 6 -6.34 5.40 -7.92
CA ARG A 6 -7.47 5.76 -8.78
C ARG A 6 -7.69 7.27 -8.80
N LYS A 7 -7.65 7.85 -10.00
CA LYS A 7 -7.73 9.30 -10.24
C LYS A 7 -6.62 10.11 -9.55
N LEU A 8 -5.56 9.44 -9.11
CA LEU A 8 -4.39 10.07 -8.53
C LEU A 8 -3.22 9.92 -9.49
N SER A 9 -2.47 11.01 -9.66
CA SER A 9 -1.19 10.97 -10.36
C SER A 9 -0.12 10.70 -9.32
N THR A 10 0.44 9.50 -9.32
CA THR A 10 1.68 9.22 -8.61
C THR A 10 2.83 9.55 -9.55
N PHE A 11 3.71 10.44 -9.11
CA PHE A 11 4.93 10.73 -9.83
C PHE A 11 6.12 10.94 -8.87
N LEU A 12 7.35 10.95 -9.36
CA LEU A 12 8.54 11.42 -8.70
C LEU A 12 8.84 12.82 -9.23
N PRO A 13 9.10 13.81 -8.36
CA PRO A 13 9.50 15.10 -8.84
C PRO A 13 10.84 14.97 -9.58
N HIS A 14 11.01 15.67 -10.70
CA HIS A 14 12.32 15.80 -11.33
C HIS A 14 13.33 16.37 -10.31
N PRO A 15 14.58 15.88 -10.24
CA PRO A 15 15.22 14.87 -11.10
C PRO A 15 15.24 13.45 -10.50
N TYR A 16 14.35 13.12 -9.58
CA TYR A 16 14.37 11.82 -8.91
C TYR A 16 13.84 10.72 -9.82
N GLY A 17 14.49 9.55 -9.82
CA GLY A 17 14.12 8.42 -10.67
C GLY A 17 14.42 7.07 -10.04
N ILE A 18 13.60 6.07 -10.39
CA ILE A 18 13.84 4.67 -10.01
C ILE A 18 14.76 4.06 -11.06
N GLU A 19 15.90 3.52 -10.63
CA GLU A 19 16.79 2.79 -11.52
C GLU A 19 16.20 1.41 -11.83
N VAL A 20 16.12 1.06 -13.10
CA VAL A 20 15.69 -0.25 -13.59
C VAL A 20 16.68 -0.67 -14.67
N GLY A 21 17.08 -1.94 -14.69
CA GLY A 21 17.85 -2.46 -15.82
C GLY A 21 19.34 -2.17 -15.81
N ASN A 22 19.95 -1.87 -14.66
CA ASN A 22 21.37 -1.56 -14.60
C ASN A 22 22.22 -2.73 -15.17
N PRO A 23 22.93 -2.55 -16.30
CA PRO A 23 23.69 -3.62 -16.96
C PRO A 23 24.79 -4.25 -16.10
N LYS A 24 25.18 -3.59 -15.00
CA LYS A 24 26.16 -4.12 -14.03
C LYS A 24 25.54 -5.08 -13.03
N GLU A 25 24.21 -5.06 -12.87
CA GLU A 25 23.47 -5.82 -11.85
C GLU A 25 22.58 -6.92 -12.46
N ILE A 26 22.28 -6.84 -13.76
CA ILE A 26 21.43 -7.82 -14.46
C ILE A 26 22.26 -8.86 -15.24
N PRO A 27 21.77 -10.12 -15.36
CA PRO A 27 22.38 -11.13 -16.21
C PRO A 27 22.42 -10.73 -17.69
N ALA A 28 23.34 -11.32 -18.46
CA ALA A 28 23.55 -11.00 -19.88
C ALA A 28 22.33 -11.32 -20.78
N ASP A 29 21.46 -12.23 -20.35
CA ASP A 29 20.22 -12.64 -21.02
C ASP A 29 18.95 -12.00 -20.42
N TYR A 30 19.11 -10.99 -19.57
CA TYR A 30 17.99 -10.33 -18.91
C TYR A 30 17.14 -9.53 -19.92
N GLU A 31 15.85 -9.82 -19.97
CA GLU A 31 14.87 -9.08 -20.76
C GLU A 31 13.96 -8.27 -19.84
N GLU A 32 13.96 -6.95 -20.02
CA GLU A 32 13.05 -6.07 -19.31
C GLU A 32 11.62 -6.22 -19.82
N ARG A 33 10.70 -6.56 -18.91
CA ARG A 33 9.27 -6.65 -19.21
C ARG A 33 8.46 -5.90 -18.18
N TRP A 34 7.40 -5.26 -18.64
CA TRP A 34 6.39 -4.70 -17.76
C TRP A 34 5.36 -5.79 -17.40
N SER A 35 4.95 -5.84 -16.14
CA SER A 35 3.94 -6.76 -15.64
C SER A 35 2.85 -6.00 -14.90
N LEU A 36 1.60 -6.38 -15.18
CA LEU A 36 0.42 -5.89 -14.49
C LEU A 36 -0.28 -7.07 -13.83
N ASN A 37 -0.32 -7.09 -12.50
CA ASN A 37 -1.13 -8.03 -11.75
C ASN A 37 -2.48 -7.38 -11.42
N VAL A 38 -3.58 -8.04 -11.82
CA VAL A 38 -4.94 -7.55 -11.58
C VAL A 38 -5.67 -8.57 -10.71
N HIS A 39 -6.21 -8.09 -9.59
CA HIS A 39 -7.13 -8.84 -8.76
C HIS A 39 -8.50 -8.15 -8.83
N ALA A 40 -9.52 -8.88 -9.27
CA ALA A 40 -10.87 -8.34 -9.48
C ALA A 40 -11.89 -9.28 -8.84
N ILE A 41 -12.79 -8.70 -8.04
CA ILE A 41 -13.90 -9.42 -7.39
C ILE A 41 -15.19 -8.80 -7.93
N ASP A 42 -16.01 -9.62 -8.57
CA ASP A 42 -17.35 -9.22 -9.01
C ASP A 42 -18.36 -9.47 -7.87
N THR A 43 -18.90 -8.38 -7.33
CA THR A 43 -19.84 -8.43 -6.20
C THR A 43 -21.31 -8.29 -6.61
N ARG A 44 -21.61 -8.37 -7.91
CA ARG A 44 -23.00 -8.36 -8.40
C ARG A 44 -23.76 -9.58 -7.89
N GLY A 45 -24.93 -9.34 -7.28
CA GLY A 45 -25.75 -10.39 -6.67
C GLY A 45 -25.09 -11.12 -5.50
N ALA A 46 -23.93 -10.69 -5.00
CA ALA A 46 -23.26 -11.30 -3.86
C ALA A 46 -24.18 -11.35 -2.64
N GLU A 47 -24.17 -12.49 -1.94
CA GLU A 47 -24.93 -12.68 -0.70
C GLU A 47 -24.50 -11.67 0.37
N ASN A 48 -23.19 -11.50 0.50
CA ASN A 48 -22.56 -10.53 1.38
C ASN A 48 -21.43 -9.82 0.63
N LYS A 49 -21.70 -8.61 0.13
CA LYS A 49 -20.72 -7.83 -0.65
C LYS A 49 -19.43 -7.57 0.11
N LEU A 50 -19.52 -7.13 1.37
CA LEU A 50 -18.35 -6.82 2.20
C LEU A 50 -17.50 -8.07 2.43
N GLY A 51 -18.13 -9.17 2.83
CA GLY A 51 -17.45 -10.45 3.03
C GLY A 51 -16.81 -10.98 1.75
N CYS A 52 -17.40 -10.76 0.57
CA CYS A 52 -16.76 -11.11 -0.70
C CYS A 52 -15.49 -10.28 -0.94
N ILE A 53 -15.53 -8.97 -0.70
CA ILE A 53 -14.40 -8.05 -0.90
C ILE A 53 -13.26 -8.35 0.06
N GLU A 54 -13.59 -8.72 1.30
CA GLU A 54 -12.63 -9.17 2.33
C GLU A 54 -12.28 -10.65 2.22
N CYS A 55 -12.73 -11.31 1.15
CA CYS A 55 -12.40 -12.69 0.86
C CYS A 55 -12.73 -13.68 1.99
N HIS A 56 -13.88 -13.53 2.66
CA HIS A 56 -14.29 -14.44 3.73
C HIS A 56 -14.42 -15.87 3.20
N CYS A 57 -13.63 -16.80 3.73
CA CYS A 57 -13.45 -18.13 3.16
C CYS A 57 -14.75 -18.93 3.03
N HIS A 58 -15.67 -18.75 3.98
CA HIS A 58 -16.97 -19.42 3.97
C HIS A 58 -17.84 -19.00 2.77
N LEU A 59 -17.75 -17.75 2.30
CA LEU A 59 -18.48 -17.26 1.13
C LEU A 59 -17.92 -17.78 -0.18
N TYR A 60 -16.65 -18.21 -0.22
CA TYR A 60 -16.05 -18.81 -1.39
C TYR A 60 -16.05 -20.35 -1.35
N ASN A 61 -16.47 -20.95 -0.23
CA ASN A 61 -16.41 -22.39 0.03
C ASN A 61 -14.99 -22.97 -0.15
N ILE A 62 -13.98 -22.24 0.33
CA ILE A 62 -12.56 -22.58 0.19
C ILE A 62 -12.01 -23.09 1.53
N THR A 63 -11.29 -24.21 1.47
CA THR A 63 -10.56 -24.80 2.62
C THR A 63 -9.06 -25.00 2.33
N LYS A 64 -8.62 -24.66 1.11
CA LYS A 64 -7.23 -24.79 0.65
C LYS A 64 -6.81 -23.55 -0.11
N ASP A 65 -5.56 -23.14 0.06
CA ASP A 65 -4.96 -22.02 -0.66
C ASP A 65 -4.78 -22.34 -2.17
N ARG A 66 -4.28 -21.35 -2.93
CA ARG A 66 -4.00 -21.48 -4.37
C ARG A 66 -2.99 -22.57 -4.74
N PHE A 67 -2.25 -23.09 -3.76
CA PHE A 67 -1.24 -24.15 -3.93
C PHE A 67 -1.77 -25.51 -3.45
N GLY A 68 -3.04 -25.60 -3.03
CA GLY A 68 -3.65 -26.81 -2.51
C GLY A 68 -3.31 -27.14 -1.05
N ARG A 69 -2.67 -26.21 -0.32
CA ARG A 69 -2.36 -26.38 1.10
C ARG A 69 -3.60 -26.08 1.94
N PRO A 70 -3.94 -26.91 2.95
CA PRO A 70 -5.05 -26.63 3.86
C PRO A 70 -4.87 -25.27 4.55
N LEU A 71 -5.96 -24.52 4.65
CA LEU A 71 -6.02 -23.31 5.45
C LEU A 71 -6.02 -23.68 6.94
N THR A 72 -5.47 -22.81 7.78
CA THR A 72 -5.57 -22.98 9.23
C THR A 72 -6.99 -22.64 9.70
N ASP A 73 -7.42 -23.26 10.80
CA ASP A 73 -8.79 -23.07 11.30
C ASP A 73 -9.09 -21.62 11.70
N ASP A 74 -8.06 -20.85 12.06
CA ASP A 74 -8.15 -19.43 12.41
C ASP A 74 -8.16 -18.49 11.19
N TYR A 75 -7.80 -18.95 9.99
CA TYR A 75 -7.82 -18.13 8.78
C TYR A 75 -9.25 -18.01 8.23
N LYS A 76 -9.95 -16.92 8.59
CA LYS A 76 -11.37 -16.72 8.24
C LYS A 76 -11.59 -15.91 6.96
N GLY A 77 -10.59 -15.16 6.49
CA GLY A 77 -10.67 -14.38 5.26
C GLY A 77 -9.32 -13.76 4.87
N GLY A 78 -9.25 -13.28 3.63
CA GLY A 78 -8.05 -12.69 3.02
C GLY A 78 -7.63 -13.40 1.72
N LEU A 79 -6.47 -13.01 1.18
CA LEU A 79 -5.96 -13.41 -0.13
C LEU A 79 -5.97 -14.93 -0.39
N GLN A 80 -5.80 -15.77 0.64
CA GLN A 80 -5.76 -17.22 0.45
C GLN A 80 -7.12 -17.82 0.07
N CYS A 81 -8.21 -17.06 0.26
CA CYS A 81 -9.57 -17.50 0.02
C CYS A 81 -10.19 -16.97 -1.28
N CYS A 82 -9.55 -16.00 -1.94
CA CYS A 82 -10.03 -15.38 -3.18
C CYS A 82 -8.96 -15.37 -4.29
N TYR A 83 -8.35 -16.52 -4.58
CA TYR A 83 -7.43 -16.62 -5.71
C TYR A 83 -8.17 -16.72 -7.06
N ASP A 84 -7.41 -16.80 -8.15
CA ASP A 84 -7.95 -16.83 -9.52
C ASP A 84 -9.08 -17.86 -9.69
N LYS A 85 -10.15 -17.46 -10.40
CA LYS A 85 -11.36 -18.24 -10.70
C LYS A 85 -12.22 -18.68 -9.52
N THR A 86 -11.89 -18.30 -8.29
CA THR A 86 -12.79 -18.49 -7.14
C THR A 86 -14.06 -17.64 -7.31
N LYS A 87 -15.19 -18.11 -6.75
CA LYS A 87 -16.49 -17.43 -6.86
C LYS A 87 -17.09 -17.24 -5.49
N CYS A 88 -17.46 -16.01 -5.16
CA CYS A 88 -18.21 -15.71 -3.96
C CYS A 88 -19.68 -16.17 -4.12
N ARG A 89 -20.32 -16.56 -3.01
CA ARG A 89 -21.75 -16.87 -2.96
C ARG A 89 -22.60 -15.69 -3.42
N VAL A 90 -23.66 -16.00 -4.15
CA VAL A 90 -24.61 -15.04 -4.70
C VAL A 90 -26.04 -15.41 -4.28
N ASN A 91 -26.88 -14.41 -4.01
CA ASN A 91 -28.29 -14.55 -3.63
C ASN A 91 -29.24 -14.65 -4.82
N VAL A 92 -28.80 -15.24 -5.93
CA VAL A 92 -29.60 -15.29 -7.15
C VAL A 92 -30.48 -16.54 -7.13
N GLY A 93 -31.80 -16.34 -7.17
CA GLY A 93 -32.72 -17.40 -7.56
C GLY A 93 -32.45 -17.78 -9.02
N ASP A 94 -32.38 -19.07 -9.32
CA ASP A 94 -31.98 -19.66 -10.61
C ASP A 94 -32.57 -18.90 -11.82
N GLY A 95 -31.87 -17.89 -12.37
CA GLY A 95 -32.41 -17.12 -13.50
C GLY A 95 -31.80 -15.76 -13.84
N GLU A 96 -31.06 -15.07 -12.96
CA GLU A 96 -30.36 -13.83 -13.38
C GLU A 96 -29.06 -14.18 -14.12
N TYR A 97 -29.12 -14.11 -15.45
CA TYR A 97 -27.94 -14.21 -16.29
C TYR A 97 -27.05 -12.98 -16.08
N PHE A 98 -25.99 -13.12 -15.29
CA PHE A 98 -24.94 -12.12 -15.23
C PHE A 98 -24.30 -12.00 -16.62
N GLN A 99 -24.55 -10.89 -17.30
CA GLN A 99 -23.86 -10.60 -18.54
C GLN A 99 -22.36 -10.49 -18.28
N GLU A 100 -21.60 -11.12 -19.17
CA GLU A 100 -20.15 -11.00 -19.25
C GLU A 100 -19.77 -9.52 -19.37
N ARG A 101 -18.70 -9.12 -18.67
CA ARG A 101 -18.19 -7.76 -18.69
C ARG A 101 -16.74 -7.77 -19.13
N ASN A 102 -16.44 -6.93 -20.12
CA ASN A 102 -15.08 -6.61 -20.50
C ASN A 102 -14.59 -5.41 -19.70
N LEU A 103 -13.54 -5.61 -18.91
CA LEU A 103 -12.89 -4.56 -18.15
C LEU A 103 -11.59 -4.16 -18.84
N PHE A 104 -11.33 -2.86 -18.92
CA PHE A 104 -10.13 -2.31 -19.54
C PHE A 104 -9.38 -1.46 -18.52
N VAL A 105 -8.07 -1.68 -18.40
CA VAL A 105 -7.18 -0.83 -17.61
C VAL A 105 -6.45 0.11 -18.56
N ARG A 106 -6.56 1.42 -18.31
CA ARG A 106 -5.80 2.45 -19.04
C ARG A 106 -4.78 3.06 -18.09
N TYR A 107 -3.51 3.02 -18.48
CA TYR A 107 -2.40 3.60 -17.75
C TYR A 107 -1.50 4.38 -18.72
N ARG A 108 -0.73 5.33 -18.18
CA ARG A 108 0.31 6.05 -18.93
C ARG A 108 1.59 5.94 -18.12
N VAL A 109 2.55 5.19 -18.62
CA VAL A 109 3.92 5.14 -18.07
C VAL A 109 4.74 6.20 -18.79
N LYS A 110 5.61 6.88 -18.06
CA LYS A 110 6.63 7.77 -18.63
C LYS A 110 7.98 7.33 -18.10
N TRP A 111 9.01 7.34 -18.93
CA TRP A 111 10.38 6.99 -18.59
C TRP A 111 11.33 8.06 -19.11
N VAL A 112 12.54 8.09 -18.55
CA VAL A 112 13.66 8.93 -19.01
C VAL A 112 14.88 8.05 -19.22
N ASP A 113 15.75 8.44 -20.15
CA ASP A 113 17.06 7.82 -20.28
C ASP A 113 17.88 8.13 -19.03
N TRP A 114 18.53 7.10 -18.49
CA TRP A 114 19.36 7.25 -17.31
C TRP A 114 20.63 8.04 -17.64
N ASN A 115 20.92 9.10 -16.89
CA ASN A 115 22.12 9.91 -17.01
C ASN A 115 22.52 10.52 -15.65
N ASP A 116 23.66 11.21 -15.60
CA ASP A 116 24.22 11.75 -14.36
C ASP A 116 23.38 12.86 -13.69
N LEU A 117 22.33 13.36 -14.35
CA LEU A 117 21.40 14.33 -13.78
C LEU A 117 20.31 13.67 -12.94
N VAL A 118 20.01 12.38 -13.18
CA VAL A 118 18.98 11.64 -12.45
C VAL A 118 19.48 11.30 -11.05
N ILE A 119 18.68 11.61 -10.03
CA ILE A 119 18.97 11.24 -8.65
C ILE A 119 18.26 9.92 -8.34
N PRO A 120 18.98 8.82 -8.08
CA PRO A 120 18.36 7.53 -7.78
C PRO A 120 17.60 7.58 -6.46
N VAL A 121 16.41 6.97 -6.45
CA VAL A 121 15.63 6.71 -5.23
C VAL A 121 15.63 5.23 -4.88
N LYS A 122 15.70 4.96 -3.59
CA LYS A 122 15.49 3.62 -3.00
C LYS A 122 14.02 3.51 -2.61
N VAL A 123 13.37 2.44 -3.03
CA VAL A 123 11.98 2.15 -2.70
C VAL A 123 11.94 1.22 -1.50
N TYR A 124 11.24 1.63 -0.45
CA TYR A 124 11.01 0.82 0.74
C TYR A 124 9.53 0.49 0.86
N LEU A 125 9.24 -0.77 1.14
CA LEU A 125 7.91 -1.29 1.41
C LEU A 125 7.87 -1.73 2.88
N PHE A 126 6.98 -1.10 3.66
CA PHE A 126 6.74 -1.46 5.05
C PHE A 126 5.44 -2.22 5.18
N ASP A 127 5.47 -3.24 6.03
CA ASP A 127 4.31 -4.01 6.45
C ASP A 127 4.10 -3.77 7.95
N VAL A 128 2.88 -3.37 8.35
CA VAL A 128 2.54 -3.13 9.75
C VAL A 128 2.52 -4.42 10.57
N THR A 129 2.49 -5.58 9.92
CA THR A 129 2.56 -6.89 10.54
C THR A 129 3.99 -7.36 10.82
N ASP A 130 5.02 -6.64 10.34
CA ASP A 130 6.42 -7.01 10.59
C ASP A 130 6.71 -7.07 12.11
N THR A 131 7.06 -8.25 12.59
CA THR A 131 7.40 -8.49 14.00
C THR A 131 8.88 -8.31 14.32
N TRP A 132 9.64 -7.64 13.47
CA TRP A 132 11.07 -7.41 13.70
C TRP A 132 11.34 -6.79 15.08
N LYS A 133 12.39 -7.29 15.75
CA LYS A 133 12.88 -6.77 17.02
C LYS A 133 14.39 -6.52 16.92
N PRO A 134 14.92 -5.42 17.49
CA PRO A 134 16.35 -5.27 17.65
C PRO A 134 16.84 -6.32 18.65
N LEU A 135 17.83 -7.15 18.28
CA LEU A 135 18.46 -8.06 19.26
C LEU A 135 19.29 -7.23 20.23
N SER A 136 19.18 -7.54 21.51
CA SER A 136 19.87 -6.79 22.55
C SER A 136 21.38 -7.06 22.61
N ASP A 137 21.89 -8.24 22.22
CA ASP A 137 23.30 -8.60 22.52
C ASP A 137 23.97 -9.65 21.59
N SER A 138 23.57 -9.77 20.31
CA SER A 138 24.30 -10.63 19.36
C SER A 138 24.83 -9.81 18.17
N THR A 139 26.13 -9.97 17.90
CA THR A 139 26.84 -9.45 16.72
C THR A 139 26.33 -10.04 15.40
N GLU A 140 25.42 -11.01 15.46
CA GLU A 140 24.64 -11.51 14.33
C GLU A 140 23.21 -11.01 14.47
N ALA A 141 22.81 -10.12 13.58
CA ALA A 141 21.42 -9.76 13.40
C ALA A 141 20.66 -11.03 13.00
N SER A 142 19.86 -11.64 13.89
CA SER A 142 18.81 -12.54 13.43
C SER A 142 17.79 -11.69 12.67
N GLN A 143 18.02 -11.51 11.37
CA GLN A 143 17.24 -10.72 10.42
C GLN A 143 15.87 -11.34 10.10
N GLN A 144 15.32 -12.20 10.97
CA GLN A 144 14.07 -12.88 10.67
C GLN A 144 12.91 -11.87 10.77
N ARG A 145 12.62 -11.23 9.64
CA ARG A 145 11.42 -10.42 9.46
C ARG A 145 10.25 -11.36 9.19
N ASN A 146 9.14 -11.10 9.86
CA ASN A 146 7.94 -11.89 9.68
C ASN A 146 6.83 -10.93 9.26
N CYS A 147 6.66 -10.79 7.95
CA CYS A 147 5.61 -9.98 7.34
C CYS A 147 4.49 -10.91 6.90
N LEU A 148 3.28 -10.68 7.42
CA LEU A 148 2.10 -11.49 7.14
C LEU A 148 1.25 -10.93 6.00
N ILE A 149 1.55 -9.72 5.50
CA ILE A 149 0.84 -8.99 4.41
C ILE A 149 -0.55 -8.51 4.83
N GLU A 150 -1.34 -9.38 5.46
CA GLU A 150 -2.71 -9.13 5.88
C GLU A 150 -2.88 -9.39 7.38
N TYR A 151 -3.88 -8.77 7.98
CA TYR A 151 -4.32 -9.05 9.34
C TYR A 151 -5.83 -8.77 9.48
N ASP A 152 -6.41 -9.29 10.56
CA ASP A 152 -7.81 -9.06 10.90
C ASP A 152 -7.95 -7.90 11.90
N VAL A 153 -9.05 -7.17 11.77
CA VAL A 153 -9.50 -6.15 12.72
C VAL A 153 -10.80 -6.65 13.34
N GLU A 154 -10.76 -7.01 14.62
CA GLU A 154 -11.94 -7.46 15.34
C GLU A 154 -12.86 -6.28 15.69
N ALA A 155 -14.15 -6.54 15.79
CA ALA A 155 -15.12 -5.50 16.15
C ALA A 155 -14.99 -5.18 17.64
N GLU A 156 -15.01 -3.90 17.99
CA GLU A 156 -15.12 -3.43 19.36
C GLU A 156 -16.55 -2.96 19.67
N SER A 157 -16.96 -3.04 20.93
CA SER A 157 -18.29 -2.58 21.36
C SER A 157 -18.35 -1.04 21.36
N CYS A 158 -18.71 -0.47 20.22
CA CYS A 158 -18.89 0.96 20.01
C CYS A 158 -20.28 1.42 20.44
N SER A 159 -20.39 2.36 21.40
CA SER A 159 -21.67 2.97 21.74
C SER A 159 -21.99 4.11 20.78
N HIS A 160 -23.06 4.01 19.99
CA HIS A 160 -23.52 5.08 19.08
C HIS A 160 -24.03 6.35 19.80
N THR A 161 -23.93 6.43 21.13
CA THR A 161 -24.44 7.52 21.94
C THR A 161 -23.31 8.47 22.36
N ASN A 162 -23.25 9.62 21.68
CA ASN A 162 -22.59 10.87 22.10
C ASN A 162 -21.06 10.87 22.22
N LYS A 163 -20.44 11.42 21.16
CA LYS A 163 -19.29 12.35 21.15
C LYS A 163 -18.62 12.58 22.51
N VAL A 164 -17.42 11.99 22.68
CA VAL A 164 -16.20 12.52 23.35
C VAL A 164 -15.16 11.41 23.60
N ASP A 165 -15.49 10.11 23.40
CA ASP A 165 -14.57 8.98 23.65
C ASP A 165 -14.51 7.98 22.45
N ASP A 166 -14.46 8.52 21.22
CA ASP A 166 -14.53 7.77 19.94
C ASP A 166 -13.23 7.04 19.55
N ASP A 167 -12.18 7.10 20.39
CA ASP A 167 -10.89 6.45 20.13
C ASP A 167 -10.98 4.91 20.19
N LYS A 168 -11.98 4.36 20.90
CA LYS A 168 -12.18 2.90 21.01
C LYS A 168 -12.60 2.24 19.69
N CYS A 169 -13.18 3.00 18.77
CA CYS A 169 -13.66 2.47 17.48
C CYS A 169 -12.61 2.55 16.37
N ASN A 170 -11.34 2.78 16.75
CA ASN A 170 -10.20 2.84 15.86
C ASN A 170 -9.17 1.79 16.26
N ALA A 171 -9.11 0.70 15.52
CA ALA A 171 -8.04 -0.28 15.67
C ALA A 171 -6.73 0.30 15.15
N VAL A 172 -5.71 0.28 16.03
CA VAL A 172 -4.38 0.79 15.72
C VAL A 172 -3.39 -0.37 15.72
N LYS A 173 -2.72 -0.61 14.59
CA LYS A 173 -1.61 -1.54 14.49
C LYS A 173 -0.32 -0.77 14.21
N LYS A 174 0.78 -1.17 14.85
CA LYS A 174 2.08 -0.49 14.72
C LYS A 174 3.20 -1.49 14.50
N SER A 175 4.14 -1.14 13.64
CA SER A 175 5.44 -1.80 13.53
C SER A 175 6.57 -0.79 13.67
N LYS A 176 7.73 -1.26 14.13
CA LYS A 176 8.94 -0.44 14.27
C LYS A 176 10.09 -1.14 13.57
N VAL A 177 10.88 -0.38 12.84
CA VAL A 177 12.01 -0.92 12.09
C VAL A 177 13.17 0.05 12.12
N MET A 178 14.38 -0.49 12.22
CA MET A 178 15.60 0.30 12.07
C MET A 178 15.85 0.58 10.59
N PHE A 179 16.00 1.85 10.24
CA PHE A 179 16.17 2.25 8.84
C PHE A 179 17.61 1.97 8.35
N PRO A 180 17.81 1.29 7.21
CA PRO A 180 19.10 0.70 6.84
C PRO A 180 20.13 1.70 6.29
N SER A 181 19.70 2.87 5.81
CA SER A 181 20.57 3.89 5.22
C SER A 181 20.08 5.30 5.46
N SER A 182 20.96 6.28 5.55
CA SER A 182 20.53 7.69 5.61
C SER A 182 20.01 8.15 4.24
N GLY A 183 19.00 9.02 4.24
CA GLY A 183 18.50 9.65 3.01
C GLY A 183 17.37 10.64 3.26
N TYR A 184 16.80 11.15 2.18
CA TYR A 184 15.72 12.14 2.19
C TYR A 184 14.47 11.53 1.61
N LEU A 185 13.36 11.62 2.34
CA LEU A 185 12.05 11.21 1.85
C LEU A 185 11.65 12.11 0.68
N ILE A 186 11.32 11.50 -0.46
CA ILE A 186 10.91 12.18 -1.70
C ILE A 186 9.41 11.98 -1.95
N TYR A 187 8.92 10.77 -1.67
CA TYR A 187 7.52 10.41 -1.86
C TYR A 187 7.11 9.34 -0.84
N GLY A 188 5.85 9.37 -0.43
CA GLY A 188 5.28 8.31 0.41
C GLY A 188 3.78 8.13 0.20
N VAL A 189 3.29 6.90 0.33
CA VAL A 189 1.87 6.56 0.23
C VAL A 189 1.58 5.27 0.97
N ALA A 190 0.45 5.20 1.68
CA ALA A 190 -0.02 3.96 2.27
C ALA A 190 -0.90 3.18 1.30
N HIS A 191 -1.01 1.88 1.55
CA HIS A 191 -1.96 1.00 0.90
C HIS A 191 -2.80 0.33 1.98
N GLN A 192 -4.11 0.56 1.92
CA GLN A 192 -5.10 0.07 2.86
C GLN A 192 -6.38 -0.34 2.11
N HIS A 193 -7.19 -1.17 2.76
CA HIS A 193 -8.44 -1.74 2.25
C HIS A 193 -9.66 -1.04 2.87
N ILE A 194 -10.86 -1.54 2.56
CA ILE A 194 -12.11 -1.09 3.17
C ILE A 194 -12.02 -1.06 4.70
N GLY A 195 -12.63 -0.04 5.31
CA GLY A 195 -12.55 0.21 6.76
C GLY A 195 -11.34 1.02 7.21
N ALA A 196 -10.40 1.36 6.31
CA ALA A 196 -9.25 2.17 6.66
C ALA A 196 -9.66 3.57 7.16
N THR A 197 -8.95 4.07 8.17
CA THR A 197 -9.10 5.45 8.67
C THR A 197 -7.83 6.28 8.47
N GLY A 198 -6.71 5.64 8.14
CA GLY A 198 -5.47 6.29 7.73
C GLY A 198 -4.23 5.57 8.22
N ALA A 199 -3.09 6.01 7.71
CA ALA A 199 -1.79 5.46 8.04
C ALA A 199 -0.76 6.58 8.17
N THR A 200 0.15 6.44 9.12
CA THR A 200 1.20 7.44 9.36
C THR A 200 2.55 6.78 9.60
N PHE A 201 3.57 7.33 8.96
CA PHE A 201 4.97 6.96 9.12
C PHE A 201 5.67 8.03 9.95
N TYR A 202 6.33 7.62 11.03
CA TYR A 202 6.97 8.49 12.02
C TYR A 202 8.47 8.26 12.10
N GLY A 203 9.21 9.34 12.32
CA GLY A 203 10.60 9.30 12.75
C GLY A 203 10.74 8.90 14.22
N GLU A 204 11.96 8.62 14.65
CA GLU A 204 12.26 8.19 16.02
C GLU A 204 11.91 9.26 17.07
N ASP A 205 12.05 10.53 16.70
CA ASP A 205 11.70 11.71 17.48
C ASP A 205 10.19 12.03 17.50
N GLY A 206 9.36 11.17 16.91
CA GLY A 206 7.91 11.32 16.83
C GLY A 206 7.43 12.28 15.75
N ARG A 207 8.32 12.84 14.92
CA ARG A 207 7.90 13.67 13.79
C ARG A 207 7.14 12.84 12.76
N VAL A 208 6.15 13.45 12.14
CA VAL A 208 5.42 12.85 11.02
C VAL A 208 6.30 12.94 9.77
N LEU A 209 6.76 11.80 9.27
CA LEU A 209 7.47 11.70 7.99
C LEU A 209 6.48 11.76 6.83
N CYS A 210 5.37 11.02 6.95
CA CYS A 210 4.29 11.02 5.96
C CYS A 210 2.98 10.51 6.58
N SER A 211 1.88 11.21 6.33
CA SER A 211 0.52 10.75 6.64
C SER A 211 -0.25 10.51 5.34
N SER A 212 -0.88 9.35 5.25
CA SER A 212 -1.66 8.93 4.09
C SER A 212 -3.08 8.59 4.56
N SER A 213 -4.06 9.27 3.98
CA SER A 213 -5.47 9.16 4.33
C SER A 213 -6.25 8.50 3.21
N PRO A 214 -7.22 7.63 3.53
CA PRO A 214 -8.06 6.98 2.52
C PRO A 214 -9.00 7.98 1.86
N ILE A 215 -9.09 7.86 0.54
CA ILE A 215 -10.10 8.53 -0.27
C ILE A 215 -11.22 7.52 -0.50
N HIS A 216 -12.37 7.79 0.10
CA HIS A 216 -13.55 6.95 -0.04
C HIS A 216 -14.32 7.29 -1.31
N GLY A 217 -14.79 6.26 -2.00
CA GLY A 217 -15.64 6.39 -3.18
C GLY A 217 -17.01 6.97 -2.82
N LYS A 218 -17.74 7.42 -3.84
CA LYS A 218 -19.10 7.95 -3.71
C LYS A 218 -20.07 7.18 -4.60
N GLY A 219 -21.34 7.12 -4.21
CA GLY A 219 -22.38 6.49 -5.03
C GLY A 219 -22.18 4.99 -5.15
N ASN A 220 -21.89 4.46 -6.34
CA ASN A 220 -21.66 3.02 -6.54
C ASN A 220 -20.37 2.50 -5.87
N GLU A 221 -19.54 3.40 -5.35
CA GLU A 221 -18.27 3.12 -4.68
C GLU A 221 -18.28 3.53 -3.21
N GLU A 222 -19.46 3.84 -2.67
CA GLU A 222 -19.62 4.21 -1.27
C GLU A 222 -19.03 3.11 -0.37
N GLY A 223 -18.23 3.51 0.62
CA GLY A 223 -17.55 2.61 1.54
C GLY A 223 -16.25 1.98 1.01
N TYR A 224 -15.95 2.04 -0.28
CA TYR A 224 -14.68 1.54 -0.81
C TYR A 224 -13.57 2.57 -0.66
N VAL A 225 -12.37 2.12 -0.29
CA VAL A 225 -11.15 2.90 -0.46
C VAL A 225 -10.78 2.88 -1.95
N VAL A 226 -10.93 4.04 -2.60
CA VAL A 226 -10.63 4.20 -4.03
C VAL A 226 -9.30 4.91 -4.28
N GLY A 227 -8.67 5.45 -3.25
CA GLY A 227 -7.39 6.13 -3.35
C GLY A 227 -6.77 6.35 -1.98
N MET A 228 -5.50 6.76 -1.94
CA MET A 228 -4.82 7.14 -0.71
C MET A 228 -4.06 8.45 -0.96
N THR A 229 -4.08 9.38 -0.01
CA THR A 229 -3.30 10.62 -0.17
C THR A 229 -1.81 10.34 -0.15
N THR A 230 -1.07 11.08 -0.96
CA THR A 230 0.38 10.93 -1.13
C THR A 230 1.12 12.07 -0.45
N CYS A 231 2.32 11.80 0.07
CA CYS A 231 3.22 12.81 0.60
C CYS A 231 4.28 13.19 -0.42
N TYR A 232 4.46 14.50 -0.62
CA TYR A 232 5.57 15.10 -1.36
C TYR A 232 6.23 16.14 -0.45
N PRO A 233 7.11 15.72 0.48
CA PRO A 233 7.79 16.66 1.36
C PRO A 233 8.66 17.63 0.55
N GLN A 234 8.85 18.84 1.08
CA GLN A 234 9.78 19.80 0.49
C GLN A 234 11.19 19.18 0.42
N PRO A 235 11.93 19.31 -0.68
CA PRO A 235 13.26 18.71 -0.82
C PRO A 235 14.17 19.08 0.37
N GLY A 236 14.68 18.05 1.05
CA GLY A 236 15.58 18.23 2.21
C GLY A 236 14.89 18.45 3.55
N SER A 237 13.58 18.64 3.60
CA SER A 237 12.84 18.85 4.86
C SER A 237 12.69 17.57 5.69
N MET A 238 12.66 16.41 5.05
CA MET A 238 12.45 15.11 5.70
C MET A 238 13.66 14.20 5.48
N LYS A 239 14.64 14.28 6.37
CA LYS A 239 15.79 13.36 6.40
C LYS A 239 15.49 12.18 7.30
N ILE A 240 15.87 10.96 6.93
CA ILE A 240 15.87 9.77 7.78
C ILE A 240 17.33 9.34 7.93
N ASN A 241 17.79 9.08 9.16
CA ASN A 241 19.17 8.68 9.40
C ASN A 241 19.33 7.16 9.39
N LYS A 242 20.51 6.69 8.99
CA LYS A 242 20.89 5.28 9.16
C LYS A 242 20.81 4.92 10.65
N GLY A 243 20.14 3.82 10.96
CA GLY A 243 19.94 3.38 12.33
C GLY A 243 18.76 4.05 13.04
N GLU A 244 18.10 5.03 12.43
CA GLU A 244 16.92 5.68 13.01
C GLU A 244 15.78 4.67 13.13
N MET A 245 15.15 4.63 14.30
CA MET A 245 14.00 3.77 14.57
C MET A 245 12.71 4.42 14.07
N VAL A 246 12.26 4.04 12.88
CA VAL A 246 11.02 4.55 12.29
C VAL A 246 9.82 3.71 12.72
N THR A 247 8.69 4.37 12.94
CA THR A 247 7.45 3.72 13.37
C THR A 247 6.37 3.87 12.31
N PHE A 248 5.80 2.76 11.87
CA PHE A 248 4.66 2.74 10.97
C PHE A 248 3.40 2.44 11.78
N VAL A 249 2.35 3.25 11.60
CA VAL A 249 1.03 3.09 12.21
C VAL A 249 -0.03 2.95 11.11
N SER A 250 -0.84 1.90 11.19
CA SER A 250 -2.02 1.66 10.35
C SER A 250 -3.27 1.70 11.21
N ASN A 251 -4.26 2.48 10.80
CA ASN A 251 -5.53 2.67 11.50
C ASN A 251 -6.70 2.19 10.64
N TYR A 252 -7.62 1.48 11.28
CA TYR A 252 -8.87 0.99 10.72
C TYR A 252 -10.00 1.26 11.69
N SER A 253 -11.22 1.40 11.17
CA SER A 253 -12.42 1.34 11.99
C SER A 253 -12.56 -0.07 12.56
N SER A 254 -12.84 -0.16 13.86
CA SER A 254 -13.22 -1.41 14.54
C SER A 254 -14.73 -1.48 14.80
N THR A 255 -15.54 -0.68 14.10
CA THR A 255 -17.00 -0.72 14.26
C THR A 255 -17.58 -2.04 13.74
N PRO A 256 -17.33 -2.45 12.48
CA PRO A 256 -17.46 -3.85 12.07
C PRO A 256 -16.12 -4.58 12.18
N THR A 257 -16.19 -5.91 12.18
CA THR A 257 -15.02 -6.75 11.96
C THR A 257 -14.59 -6.65 10.50
N HIS A 258 -13.28 -6.52 10.26
CA HIS A 258 -12.68 -6.62 8.94
C HIS A 258 -11.72 -7.81 8.88
N ARG A 259 -11.76 -8.57 7.78
CA ARG A 259 -10.85 -9.70 7.53
C ARG A 259 -9.87 -9.39 6.42
N GLY A 260 -8.64 -9.87 6.54
CA GLY A 260 -7.64 -9.77 5.47
C GLY A 260 -7.34 -8.32 5.04
N VAL A 261 -7.31 -7.38 5.99
CA VAL A 261 -6.94 -5.99 5.66
C VAL A 261 -5.44 -5.84 5.55
N MET A 262 -4.99 -4.93 4.70
CA MET A 262 -3.57 -4.60 4.55
C MET A 262 -3.20 -3.32 5.28
N GLY A 263 -2.01 -3.28 5.85
CA GLY A 263 -1.41 -2.06 6.35
C GLY A 263 -0.02 -1.98 5.77
N ILE A 264 0.10 -1.40 4.57
CA ILE A 264 1.35 -1.32 3.83
C ILE A 264 1.71 0.14 3.59
N PHE A 265 3.01 0.46 3.60
CA PHE A 265 3.48 1.83 3.32
C PHE A 265 4.66 1.81 2.35
N HIS A 266 4.53 2.53 1.24
CA HIS A 266 5.62 2.76 0.29
C HIS A 266 6.27 4.10 0.59
N ILE A 267 7.60 4.12 0.70
CA ILE A 267 8.36 5.38 0.68
C ILE A 267 9.53 5.30 -0.29
N PHE A 268 9.90 6.46 -0.82
CA PHE A 268 10.93 6.62 -1.82
C PHE A 268 11.93 7.61 -1.26
N VAL A 269 13.18 7.16 -1.13
CA VAL A 269 14.21 7.88 -0.39
C VAL A 269 15.44 8.08 -1.28
N ALA A 270 15.90 9.31 -1.40
CA ALA A 270 17.11 9.65 -2.14
C ALA A 270 18.29 9.91 -1.19
N ASP A 271 19.50 9.50 -1.56
CA ASP A 271 20.69 9.77 -0.75
C ASP A 271 21.12 11.25 -0.82
N LYS A 272 20.70 11.95 -1.89
CA LYS A 272 21.02 13.35 -2.16
C LYS A 272 19.74 14.14 -2.41
N ILE A 273 19.80 15.44 -2.10
CA ILE A 273 18.76 16.40 -2.49
C ILE A 273 19.17 17.11 -3.78
N PHE A 274 18.20 17.38 -4.64
CA PHE A 274 18.39 18.34 -5.71
C PHE A 274 18.50 19.74 -5.11
N LYS A 275 19.69 20.34 -5.19
CA LYS A 275 19.89 21.76 -4.92
C LYS A 275 19.80 22.47 -6.26
N SER A 276 18.69 23.19 -6.49
CA SER A 276 18.64 24.13 -7.62
C SER A 276 19.80 25.11 -7.45
N SER A 277 20.79 25.05 -8.35
CA SER A 277 21.73 26.16 -8.48
C SER A 277 20.93 27.36 -8.97
N SER A 278 21.02 28.49 -8.28
CA SER A 278 20.34 29.75 -8.57
C SER A 278 20.81 30.44 -9.86
N ALA A 279 21.00 29.68 -10.94
CA ALA A 279 21.39 30.14 -12.26
C ALA A 279 20.71 29.27 -13.32
N LEU A 280 19.38 29.39 -13.40
CA LEU A 280 18.52 29.13 -14.57
C LEU A 280 17.07 29.40 -14.15
N SER A 281 16.81 30.62 -13.70
CA SER A 281 15.47 31.19 -13.63
C SER A 281 15.32 32.13 -14.81
N GLU A 282 14.91 31.62 -15.96
CA GLU A 282 14.02 32.28 -16.92
C GLU A 282 13.83 31.38 -18.15
N GLU A 283 12.58 31.29 -18.59
CA GLU A 283 12.08 30.60 -19.79
C GLU A 283 11.97 29.07 -19.77
N VAL A 284 10.89 28.55 -19.18
CA VAL A 284 9.90 27.76 -19.95
C VAL A 284 8.51 28.01 -19.35
N GLY A 285 7.79 28.97 -19.93
CA GLY A 285 6.34 29.07 -19.77
C GLY A 285 5.64 27.94 -20.53
N ASN A 286 4.53 27.47 -19.96
CA ASN A 286 3.49 26.69 -20.61
C ASN A 286 3.96 25.59 -21.58
N ASN A 287 4.13 24.36 -21.10
CA ASN A 287 3.66 23.19 -21.84
C ASN A 287 3.55 21.92 -20.98
N ASN A 288 2.46 21.20 -21.24
CA ASN A 288 2.07 19.92 -20.64
C ASN A 288 3.12 18.82 -20.81
N THR A 289 4.12 18.71 -19.93
CA THR A 289 4.97 17.50 -19.90
C THR A 289 5.64 17.33 -18.54
N ILE A 290 5.22 16.37 -17.69
CA ILE A 290 6.07 15.94 -16.56
C ILE A 290 5.97 14.41 -16.33
N VAL A 291 7.16 13.80 -16.24
CA VAL A 291 7.52 12.38 -16.23
C VAL A 291 7.58 11.84 -14.79
N MET A 292 7.55 10.50 -14.73
CA MET A 292 7.38 9.54 -13.64
C MET A 292 7.59 10.01 -12.23
#